data_AF-A0A9X0GZ46-F1
#
_entry.id   AF-A0A9X0GZ46-F1
#
_cell.length_a   1.000
_cell.length_b   1.000
_cell.length_c   1.000
_cell.angle_alpha   90.00
_cell.angle_beta   90.00
_cell.angle_gamma   90.00
#
_symmetry.space_group_name_H-M   'P 1'
#
loop_
_entity.id
_entity.type
_entity.pdbx_description
1 polymer ?
#
loop_
_entity_poly.entity_id
_entity_poly.type
_entity_poly.pdbx_seq_one_letter_code
_entity_poly.pdbx_strand_id
1 'polypeptide(L)'
;MPADKLSNYQERFEQGLYADLIVDLEASLAGSPFWFDGQRMVWNCLKALGGEAAMREVEVQFALLLKRIPDLVELRFHDGVPFADEETLQWIAAHILVPEVHVSNARGSESQHDALEQSSLYHDALPVLQKKGLKAAVRLVNDHLKGVEGGRERFFCKLCIARLCIDAKKYELAKVQLEHLDQELQTAGLPAWEPTVFLDVSRLLYSCYERIALNEKAVARKEVIYQRLCHHDLERFIDS
;
A
#
# COMPACT_ATOMS: atom_id res chain seq x y z
N MET A 1 33.80 5.26 2.25
CA MET A 1 34.16 4.15 1.33
C MET A 1 35.46 4.48 0.63
N PRO A 2 36.40 3.54 0.43
CA PRO A 2 37.63 3.80 -0.33
C PRO A 2 37.30 4.16 -1.79
N ALA A 3 37.94 5.19 -2.34
CA ALA A 3 37.68 5.68 -3.70
C ALA A 3 37.88 4.59 -4.77
N ASP A 4 38.89 3.73 -4.59
CA ASP A 4 39.21 2.63 -5.51
C ASP A 4 38.05 1.63 -5.67
N LYS A 5 37.26 1.41 -4.61
CA LYS A 5 36.09 0.53 -4.67
C LYS A 5 34.94 1.16 -5.46
N LEU A 6 34.75 2.47 -5.34
CA LEU A 6 33.70 3.20 -6.05
C LEU A 6 33.95 3.17 -7.57
N SER A 7 35.18 3.39 -8.00
CA SER A 7 35.57 3.31 -9.42
C SER A 7 35.34 1.90 -10.00
N ASN A 8 35.65 0.84 -9.24
CA ASN A 8 35.40 -0.54 -9.66
C ASN A 8 33.88 -0.82 -9.82
N TYR A 9 33.04 -0.32 -8.93
CA TYR A 9 31.59 -0.47 -9.08
C TYR A 9 31.03 0.27 -10.30
N GLN A 10 31.53 1.47 -10.59
CA GLN A 10 31.16 2.22 -11.79
C GLN A 10 31.58 1.50 -13.07
N GLU A 11 32.80 0.98 -13.12
CA GLU A 11 33.30 0.24 -14.28
C GLU A 11 32.47 -1.04 -14.55
N ARG A 12 32.12 -1.78 -13.50
CA ARG A 12 31.25 -2.97 -13.62
C ARG A 12 29.83 -2.64 -14.04
N PHE A 13 29.32 -1.48 -13.62
CA PHE A 13 28.02 -0.98 -14.06
C PHE A 13 28.03 -0.69 -15.57
N GLU A 14 29.08 -0.04 -16.08
CA GLU A 14 29.26 0.24 -17.51
C GLU A 14 29.45 -1.05 -18.34
N GLN A 15 30.08 -2.07 -17.76
CA GLN A 15 30.23 -3.40 -18.37
C GLN A 15 28.93 -4.23 -18.41
N GLY A 16 27.86 -3.76 -17.76
CA GLY A 16 26.56 -4.43 -17.75
C GLY A 16 26.47 -5.65 -16.81
N LEU A 17 27.40 -5.79 -15.87
CA LEU A 17 27.45 -6.91 -14.92
C LEU A 17 26.54 -6.66 -13.70
N TYR A 18 25.27 -6.31 -13.95
CA TYR A 18 24.37 -5.79 -12.91
C TYR A 18 24.05 -6.79 -11.79
N ALA A 19 23.83 -8.07 -12.12
CA ALA A 19 23.45 -9.08 -11.13
C ALA A 19 24.56 -9.37 -10.12
N ASP A 20 25.80 -9.55 -10.61
CA ASP A 20 26.96 -9.77 -9.75
C ASP A 20 27.33 -8.50 -8.95
N LEU A 21 27.13 -7.33 -9.57
CA LEU A 21 27.36 -6.04 -8.93
C LEU A 21 26.41 -5.79 -7.74
N ILE A 22 25.14 -6.18 -7.84
CA ILE A 22 24.18 -6.05 -6.73
C ILE A 22 24.65 -6.82 -5.50
N VAL A 23 25.16 -8.04 -5.65
CA VAL A 23 25.64 -8.87 -4.53
C VAL A 23 26.79 -8.18 -3.78
N ASP A 24 27.76 -7.64 -4.52
CA ASP A 24 28.90 -6.93 -3.94
C ASP A 24 28.52 -5.57 -3.33
N LEU A 25 27.53 -4.90 -3.91
CA LEU A 25 26.96 -3.66 -3.38
C LEU A 25 26.22 -3.90 -2.06
N GLU A 26 25.37 -4.93 -2.00
CA GLU A 26 24.63 -5.29 -0.77
C GLU A 26 25.55 -5.67 0.37
N ALA A 27 26.61 -6.44 0.10
CA ALA A 27 27.62 -6.77 1.09
C ALA A 27 28.33 -5.51 1.65
N SER A 28 28.56 -4.51 0.80
CA SER A 28 29.18 -3.25 1.20
C SER A 28 28.22 -2.35 1.98
N LEU A 29 26.95 -2.31 1.58
CA LEU A 29 25.88 -1.60 2.28
C LEU A 29 25.63 -2.16 3.68
N ALA A 30 25.73 -3.48 3.86
CA ALA A 30 25.63 -4.10 5.19
C ALA A 30 26.71 -3.60 6.16
N GLY A 31 27.91 -3.27 5.65
CA GLY A 31 28.99 -2.67 6.43
C GLY A 31 28.94 -1.14 6.53
N SER A 32 28.13 -0.48 5.70
CA SER A 32 28.03 0.99 5.60
C SER A 32 26.58 1.43 5.38
N PRO A 33 25.72 1.37 6.41
CA PRO A 33 24.27 1.58 6.26
C PRO A 33 23.88 3.01 5.85
N PHE A 34 24.76 3.99 6.08
CA PHE A 34 24.53 5.40 5.73
C PHE A 34 25.08 5.81 4.36
N TRP A 35 25.53 4.85 3.55
CA TRP A 35 26.03 5.12 2.21
C TRP A 35 24.88 5.09 1.20
N PHE A 36 24.21 6.23 1.00
CA PHE A 36 22.99 6.31 0.19
C PHE A 36 23.25 6.23 -1.30
N ASP A 37 24.42 6.68 -1.75
CA ASP A 37 24.81 6.52 -3.15
C ASP A 37 24.86 5.03 -3.55
N GLY A 38 25.27 4.14 -2.62
CA GLY A 38 25.23 2.69 -2.83
C GLY A 38 23.81 2.17 -3.03
N GLN A 39 22.82 2.71 -2.30
CA GLN A 39 21.40 2.35 -2.47
C GLN A 39 20.89 2.78 -3.85
N ARG A 40 21.25 3.98 -4.32
CA ARG A 40 20.93 4.43 -5.68
C ARG A 40 21.57 3.51 -6.74
N MET A 41 22.81 3.08 -6.54
CA MET A 41 23.49 2.18 -7.47
C MET A 41 22.78 0.82 -7.58
N VAL A 42 22.35 0.24 -6.45
CA VAL A 42 21.53 -0.99 -6.45
C VAL A 42 20.23 -0.76 -7.22
N TRP A 43 19.52 0.35 -6.96
CA TRP A 43 18.30 0.71 -7.67
C TRP A 43 18.52 0.83 -9.20
N ASN A 44 19.61 1.46 -9.63
CA ASN A 44 19.98 1.55 -11.04
C ASN A 44 20.27 0.18 -11.67
N CYS A 45 20.93 -0.72 -10.94
CA CYS A 45 21.18 -2.09 -11.40
C CYS A 45 19.86 -2.86 -11.57
N LEU A 46 18.94 -2.75 -10.59
CA LEU A 46 17.62 -3.37 -10.66
C LEU A 46 16.80 -2.83 -11.83
N LYS A 47 16.89 -1.52 -12.11
CA LYS A 47 16.29 -0.89 -13.28
C LYS A 47 16.81 -1.47 -14.58
N ALA A 48 18.13 -1.64 -14.70
CA ALA A 48 18.75 -2.24 -15.87
C ALA A 48 18.35 -3.71 -16.09
N LEU A 49 18.06 -4.43 -15.00
CA LEU A 49 17.58 -5.82 -15.03
C LEU A 49 16.05 -5.95 -15.21
N GLY A 50 15.30 -4.84 -15.21
CA GLY A 50 13.83 -4.85 -15.30
C GLY A 50 13.13 -5.36 -14.03
N GLY A 51 13.79 -5.29 -12.87
CA GLY A 51 13.29 -5.77 -11.59
C GLY A 51 12.38 -4.77 -10.87
N GLU A 52 11.25 -4.39 -11.47
CA GLU A 52 10.35 -3.33 -10.95
C GLU A 52 9.89 -3.58 -9.50
N ALA A 53 9.57 -4.83 -9.14
CA ALA A 53 9.17 -5.17 -7.77
C ALA A 53 10.29 -4.91 -6.76
N ALA A 54 11.52 -5.30 -7.09
CA ALA A 54 12.69 -5.09 -6.22
C ALA A 54 13.05 -3.60 -6.12
N MET A 55 12.90 -2.83 -7.21
CA MET A 55 13.07 -1.38 -7.19
C MET A 55 12.10 -0.72 -6.21
N ARG A 56 10.82 -1.14 -6.26
CA ARG A 56 9.79 -0.59 -5.37
C ARG A 56 10.08 -0.88 -3.90
N GLU A 57 10.59 -2.06 -3.58
CA GLU A 57 11.01 -2.40 -2.22
C GLU A 57 12.13 -1.46 -1.73
N VAL A 58 13.16 -1.22 -2.55
CA VAL A 58 14.24 -0.29 -2.22
C VAL A 58 13.69 1.12 -1.96
N GLU A 59 12.79 1.60 -2.82
CA GLU A 59 12.15 2.92 -2.67
C GLU A 59 11.34 3.02 -1.37
N VAL A 60 10.51 2.03 -1.06
CA VAL A 60 9.64 2.03 0.12
C VAL A 60 10.47 1.97 1.40
N GLN A 61 11.46 1.08 1.49
CA GLN A 61 12.32 0.96 2.67
C GLN A 61 13.11 2.25 2.91
N PHE A 62 13.59 2.87 1.85
CA PHE A 62 14.32 4.13 1.96
C PHE A 62 13.41 5.30 2.33
N ALA A 63 12.19 5.35 1.80
CA ALA A 63 11.17 6.34 2.19
C ALA A 63 10.82 6.25 3.68
N LEU A 64 10.69 5.03 4.21
CA LEU A 64 10.43 4.81 5.64
C LEU A 64 11.58 5.28 6.53
N LEU A 65 12.83 5.06 6.11
CA LEU A 65 14.01 5.55 6.81
C LEU A 65 14.02 7.08 6.87
N LEU A 66 13.82 7.75 5.74
CA LEU A 66 13.79 9.22 5.67
C LEU A 66 12.59 9.82 6.39
N LYS A 67 11.43 9.16 6.37
CA LYS A 67 10.26 9.60 7.15
C LYS A 67 10.53 9.56 8.66
N ARG A 68 11.30 8.56 9.12
CA ARG A 68 11.65 8.43 10.54
C ARG A 68 12.70 9.46 10.95
N ILE A 69 13.64 9.78 10.08
CA ILE A 69 14.73 10.72 10.33
C ILE A 69 14.93 11.59 9.08
N PRO A 70 14.19 12.71 8.93
CA PRO A 70 14.25 13.54 7.73
C PRO A 70 15.60 14.24 7.56
N ASP A 71 16.27 14.58 8.67
CA ASP A 71 17.55 15.29 8.69
C ASP A 71 18.71 14.44 8.17
N LEU A 72 18.48 13.14 7.94
CA LEU A 72 19.51 12.18 7.52
C LEU A 72 20.11 12.50 6.14
N VAL A 73 19.33 13.15 5.28
CA VAL A 73 19.71 13.54 3.91
C VAL A 73 20.79 14.63 3.90
N GLU A 74 20.87 15.44 4.96
CA GLU A 74 21.81 16.56 5.06
C GLU A 74 23.12 16.19 5.79
N LEU A 75 23.20 14.97 6.32
CA LEU A 75 24.36 14.53 7.10
C LEU A 75 25.58 14.18 6.24
N ARG A 76 26.75 14.28 6.86
CA ARG A 76 28.06 14.03 6.26
C ARG A 76 28.86 13.05 7.10
N PHE A 77 29.70 12.26 6.45
CA PHE A 77 30.70 11.44 7.12
C PHE A 77 31.74 12.33 7.81
N HIS A 78 32.53 11.72 8.71
CA HIS A 78 33.62 12.38 9.42
C HIS A 78 34.66 13.02 8.48
N ASP A 79 34.80 12.49 7.27
CA ASP A 79 35.68 13.01 6.21
C ASP A 79 35.05 14.17 5.40
N GLY A 80 33.86 14.65 5.77
CA GLY A 80 33.15 15.76 5.11
C GLY A 80 32.35 15.37 3.85
N VAL A 81 32.49 14.13 3.38
CA VAL A 81 31.72 13.57 2.26
C VAL A 81 30.24 13.47 2.67
N PRO A 82 29.28 13.96 1.86
CA PRO A 82 27.86 13.82 2.17
C PRO A 82 27.40 12.37 2.11
N PHE A 83 26.33 12.05 2.83
CA PHE A 83 25.72 10.71 2.78
C PHE A 83 25.05 10.42 1.44
N ALA A 84 24.54 11.47 0.79
CA ALA A 84 23.96 11.46 -0.56
C ALA A 84 24.65 12.54 -1.41
N ASP A 85 25.15 12.17 -2.58
CA ASP A 85 25.58 13.11 -3.60
C ASP A 85 24.38 13.85 -4.25
N GLU A 86 24.64 14.83 -5.10
CA GLU A 86 23.59 15.64 -5.74
C GLU A 86 22.63 14.79 -6.60
N GLU A 87 23.14 13.75 -7.27
CA GLU A 87 22.32 12.86 -8.09
C GLU A 87 21.44 11.93 -7.21
N THR A 88 21.93 11.54 -6.03
CA THR A 88 21.18 10.76 -5.04
C THR A 88 20.09 11.61 -4.43
N LEU A 89 20.35 12.89 -4.15
CA LEU A 89 19.33 13.82 -3.69
C LEU A 89 18.22 14.00 -4.73
N GLN A 90 18.56 14.12 -6.01
CA GLN A 90 17.59 14.20 -7.09
C GLN A 90 16.78 12.90 -7.22
N TRP A 91 17.42 11.75 -7.12
CA TRP A 91 16.75 10.45 -7.12
C TRP A 91 15.76 10.33 -5.95
N ILE A 92 16.17 10.72 -4.74
CA ILE A 92 15.32 10.76 -3.54
C ILE A 92 14.09 11.65 -3.78
N ALA A 93 14.29 12.87 -4.29
CA ALA A 93 13.20 13.79 -4.58
C ALA A 93 12.22 13.23 -5.64
N ALA A 94 12.74 12.55 -6.66
CA ALA A 94 11.97 12.09 -7.81
C ALA A 94 11.27 10.73 -7.62
N HIS A 95 11.79 9.85 -6.77
CA HIS A 95 11.28 8.47 -6.65
C HIS A 95 10.85 8.10 -5.22
N ILE A 96 11.35 8.81 -4.20
CA ILE A 96 11.16 8.43 -2.79
C ILE A 96 10.25 9.43 -2.06
N LEU A 97 10.39 10.72 -2.33
CA LEU A 97 9.57 11.80 -1.75
C LEU A 97 8.33 12.14 -2.57
N VAL A 98 8.09 11.46 -3.70
CA VAL A 98 6.82 11.60 -4.43
C VAL A 98 5.70 11.14 -3.49
N PRO A 99 4.66 11.95 -3.26
CA PRO A 99 3.59 11.62 -2.35
C PRO A 99 2.69 10.53 -2.95
N GLU A 100 3.16 9.29 -2.97
CA GLU A 100 2.28 8.14 -3.00
C GLU A 100 1.70 7.94 -1.60
N VAL A 101 0.46 8.42 -1.45
CA VAL A 101 -0.60 7.95 -0.55
C VAL A 101 -0.12 7.04 0.60
N HIS A 102 0.08 7.67 1.76
CA HIS A 102 -0.05 7.09 3.10
C HIS A 102 0.57 5.69 3.36
N VAL A 103 1.89 5.64 3.57
CA VAL A 103 2.49 4.58 4.40
C VAL A 103 2.45 5.02 5.87
N SER A 104 1.36 4.70 6.57
CA SER A 104 1.24 4.89 8.02
C SER A 104 2.05 3.85 8.79
N ASN A 105 2.72 4.35 9.83
CA ASN A 105 3.73 3.74 10.68
C ASN A 105 3.56 2.25 11.04
N ALA A 106 4.70 1.56 11.06
CA ALA A 106 4.89 0.21 11.55
C ALA A 106 4.42 0.01 13.00
N ARG A 107 3.29 -0.68 13.16
CA ARG A 107 2.97 -1.59 14.27
C ARG A 107 2.02 -2.68 13.75
N GLY A 108 2.52 -3.92 13.66
CA GLY A 108 1.75 -5.12 13.30
C GLY A 108 2.24 -5.78 12.00
N SER A 109 3.13 -6.77 12.13
CA SER A 109 3.66 -7.52 10.98
C SER A 109 2.63 -8.45 10.33
N GLU A 110 1.50 -8.72 10.98
CA GLU A 110 0.41 -9.55 10.44
C GLU A 110 -0.60 -8.70 9.64
N SER A 111 -0.88 -7.47 10.08
CA SER A 111 -1.84 -6.58 9.39
C SER A 111 -1.32 -5.99 8.08
N GLN A 112 0.00 -5.90 7.90
CA GLN A 112 0.61 -5.38 6.65
C GLN A 112 0.64 -6.43 5.53
N HIS A 113 0.95 -7.69 5.84
CA HIS A 113 0.91 -8.77 4.85
C HIS A 113 -0.53 -8.98 4.36
N ASP A 114 -1.50 -8.96 5.27
CA ASP A 114 -2.91 -9.00 4.96
C ASP A 114 -3.36 -7.81 4.10
N ALA A 115 -2.98 -6.57 4.43
CA ALA A 115 -3.36 -5.39 3.65
C ALA A 115 -2.79 -5.40 2.22
N LEU A 116 -1.58 -5.95 2.05
CA LEU A 116 -0.94 -6.15 0.74
C LEU A 116 -1.63 -7.27 -0.05
N GLU A 117 -1.93 -8.41 0.57
CA GLU A 117 -2.68 -9.50 -0.06
C GLU A 117 -4.11 -9.10 -0.43
N GLN A 118 -4.76 -8.30 0.41
CA GLN A 118 -6.08 -7.72 0.14
C GLN A 118 -6.07 -6.79 -1.07
N SER A 119 -5.02 -5.96 -1.17
CA SER A 119 -4.82 -5.04 -2.29
C SER A 119 -4.48 -5.81 -3.56
N SER A 120 -3.69 -6.89 -3.47
CA SER A 120 -3.38 -7.79 -4.58
C SER A 120 -4.62 -8.51 -5.10
N LEU A 121 -5.42 -9.13 -4.23
CA LEU A 121 -6.60 -9.89 -4.65
C LEU A 121 -7.63 -9.00 -5.35
N TYR A 122 -7.84 -7.79 -4.84
CA TYR A 122 -8.72 -6.82 -5.48
C TYR A 122 -8.16 -6.35 -6.83
N HIS A 123 -6.86 -6.03 -6.89
CA HIS A 123 -6.17 -5.65 -8.12
C HIS A 123 -6.24 -6.75 -9.19
N ASP A 124 -6.11 -8.01 -8.81
CA ASP A 124 -6.19 -9.17 -9.71
C ASP A 124 -7.63 -9.42 -10.21
N ALA A 125 -8.63 -9.10 -9.39
CA ALA A 125 -10.04 -9.27 -9.74
C ALA A 125 -10.58 -8.15 -10.66
N LEU A 126 -10.01 -6.95 -10.63
CA LEU A 126 -10.38 -5.82 -11.51
C LEU A 126 -10.27 -6.12 -13.03
N PRO A 127 -9.15 -6.65 -13.56
CA PRO A 127 -9.07 -6.97 -14.99
C PRO A 127 -10.03 -8.10 -15.38
N VAL A 128 -10.33 -9.02 -14.46
CA VAL A 128 -11.33 -10.08 -14.67
C VAL A 128 -12.73 -9.50 -14.74
N LEU A 129 -13.05 -8.52 -13.89
CA LEU A 129 -14.30 -7.78 -13.94
C LEU A 129 -14.50 -7.11 -15.30
N GLN A 130 -13.46 -6.41 -15.79
CA GLN A 130 -13.51 -5.70 -17.07
C GLN A 130 -13.65 -6.65 -18.28
N LYS A 131 -12.95 -7.79 -18.27
CA LYS A 131 -12.91 -8.72 -19.41
C LYS A 131 -14.04 -9.76 -19.42
N LYS A 132 -14.39 -10.31 -18.25
CA LYS A 132 -15.28 -11.48 -18.10
C LYS A 132 -16.55 -11.17 -17.29
N GLY A 133 -16.68 -9.97 -16.76
CA GLY A 133 -17.84 -9.51 -16.00
C GLY A 133 -17.84 -9.93 -14.52
N LEU A 134 -18.78 -9.36 -13.77
CA LEU A 134 -18.85 -9.45 -12.30
C LEU A 134 -18.88 -10.90 -11.78
N LYS A 135 -19.63 -11.78 -12.45
CA LYS A 135 -19.75 -13.19 -12.02
C LYS A 135 -18.41 -13.92 -12.04
N ALA A 136 -17.54 -13.61 -13.00
CA ALA A 136 -16.22 -14.23 -13.09
C ALA A 136 -15.26 -13.67 -12.03
N ALA A 137 -15.29 -12.36 -11.78
CA ALA A 137 -14.48 -11.72 -10.75
C ALA A 137 -14.87 -12.20 -9.34
N VAL A 138 -16.16 -12.30 -9.04
CA VAL A 138 -16.65 -12.84 -7.75
C VAL A 138 -16.31 -14.32 -7.58
N ARG A 139 -16.30 -15.10 -8.67
CA ARG A 139 -15.85 -16.50 -8.60
C ARG A 139 -14.39 -16.63 -8.22
N LEU A 140 -13.52 -15.81 -8.80
CA LEU A 140 -12.10 -15.75 -8.42
C LEU A 140 -11.97 -15.54 -6.92
N VAL A 141 -12.61 -14.50 -6.38
CA VAL A 141 -12.54 -14.19 -4.94
C VAL A 141 -13.14 -15.30 -4.08
N ASN A 142 -14.24 -15.92 -4.50
CA ASN A 142 -14.82 -17.07 -3.79
C ASN A 142 -13.94 -18.33 -3.83
N ASP A 143 -13.16 -18.52 -4.89
CA ASP A 143 -12.21 -19.64 -4.96
C ASP A 143 -11.04 -19.42 -4.01
N HIS A 144 -10.56 -18.17 -3.85
CA HIS A 144 -9.64 -17.81 -2.78
C HIS A 144 -10.27 -18.05 -1.39
N LEU A 145 -11.52 -17.61 -1.19
CA LEU A 145 -12.24 -17.78 0.09
C LEU A 145 -12.30 -19.23 0.59
N LYS A 146 -12.31 -20.22 -0.32
CA LYS A 146 -12.33 -21.65 0.05
C LYS A 146 -11.01 -22.13 0.65
N GLY A 147 -9.89 -21.51 0.30
CA GLY A 147 -8.57 -21.84 0.85
C GLY A 147 -8.25 -21.09 2.15
N VAL A 148 -9.12 -20.19 2.57
CA VAL A 148 -8.90 -19.29 3.69
C VAL A 148 -9.51 -19.85 4.97
N GLU A 149 -8.70 -20.00 6.01
CA GLU A 149 -9.11 -20.47 7.32
C GLU A 149 -9.38 -19.33 8.32
N GLY A 150 -8.72 -18.18 8.16
CA GLY A 150 -8.84 -17.03 9.05
C GLY A 150 -10.17 -16.27 8.94
N GLY A 151 -10.79 -15.93 10.08
CA GLY A 151 -12.01 -15.10 10.11
C GLY A 151 -11.79 -13.69 9.53
N ARG A 152 -10.61 -13.12 9.78
CA ARG A 152 -10.16 -11.83 9.26
C ARG A 152 -10.03 -11.84 7.73
N GLU A 153 -9.27 -12.76 7.18
CA GLU A 153 -9.08 -12.93 5.73
C GLU A 153 -10.43 -13.14 5.01
N ARG A 154 -11.32 -13.96 5.59
CA ARG A 154 -12.70 -14.14 5.08
C ARG A 154 -13.49 -12.83 5.04
N PHE A 155 -13.39 -12.02 6.10
CA PHE A 155 -14.02 -10.70 6.14
C PHE A 155 -13.54 -9.83 4.97
N PHE A 156 -12.24 -9.81 4.72
CA PHE A 156 -11.68 -9.01 3.63
C PHE A 156 -12.00 -9.55 2.23
N CYS A 157 -12.09 -10.86 2.04
CA CYS A 157 -12.61 -11.44 0.80
C CYS A 157 -14.07 -10.97 0.54
N LYS A 158 -14.93 -10.97 1.56
CA LYS A 158 -16.29 -10.44 1.45
C LYS A 158 -16.29 -8.94 1.13
N LEU A 159 -15.39 -8.16 1.75
CA LEU A 159 -15.23 -6.72 1.45
C LEU A 159 -14.76 -6.48 0.01
N CYS A 160 -13.85 -7.32 -0.50
CA CYS A 160 -13.40 -7.29 -1.90
C CYS A 160 -14.57 -7.54 -2.86
N ILE A 161 -15.42 -8.55 -2.57
CA ILE A 161 -16.65 -8.80 -3.35
C ILE A 161 -17.56 -7.57 -3.35
N ALA A 162 -17.73 -6.90 -2.21
CA ALA A 162 -18.55 -5.69 -2.13
C ALA A 162 -17.97 -4.54 -2.99
N ARG A 163 -16.65 -4.31 -2.97
CA ARG A 163 -15.98 -3.31 -3.81
C ARG A 163 -16.16 -3.62 -5.31
N LEU A 164 -15.97 -4.87 -5.72
CA LEU A 164 -16.23 -5.30 -7.10
C LEU A 164 -17.69 -5.07 -7.54
N CYS A 165 -18.64 -5.22 -6.62
CA CYS A 165 -20.05 -4.92 -6.91
C CYS A 165 -20.27 -3.41 -7.14
N ILE A 166 -19.58 -2.54 -6.39
CA ILE A 166 -19.61 -1.08 -6.58
C ILE A 166 -19.02 -0.72 -7.94
N ASP A 167 -17.88 -1.29 -8.31
CA ASP A 167 -17.23 -1.04 -9.61
C ASP A 167 -18.10 -1.49 -10.78
N ALA A 168 -18.82 -2.60 -10.61
CA ALA A 168 -19.82 -3.08 -11.55
C ALA A 168 -21.14 -2.28 -11.56
N LYS A 169 -21.23 -1.20 -10.77
CA LYS A 169 -22.43 -0.37 -10.57
C LYS A 169 -23.65 -1.15 -10.04
N LYS A 170 -23.43 -2.28 -9.35
CA LYS A 170 -24.46 -3.11 -8.71
C LYS A 170 -24.60 -2.71 -7.24
N TYR A 171 -25.01 -1.46 -7.01
CA TYR A 171 -25.05 -0.85 -5.67
C TYR A 171 -25.99 -1.58 -4.69
N GLU A 172 -27.15 -2.07 -5.15
CA GLU A 172 -28.07 -2.84 -4.30
C GLU A 172 -27.42 -4.11 -3.75
N LEU A 173 -26.65 -4.81 -4.58
CA LEU A 173 -25.94 -6.02 -4.15
C LEU A 173 -24.78 -5.68 -3.21
N ALA A 174 -24.03 -4.62 -3.52
CA ALA A 174 -22.95 -4.13 -2.68
C ALA A 174 -23.47 -3.72 -1.29
N LYS A 175 -24.60 -3.02 -1.24
CA LYS A 175 -25.27 -2.60 0.00
C LYS A 175 -25.55 -3.79 0.90
N VAL A 176 -26.23 -4.83 0.41
CA VAL A 176 -26.57 -6.01 1.24
C VAL A 176 -25.32 -6.65 1.84
N GLN A 177 -24.23 -6.76 1.07
CA GLN A 177 -22.97 -7.28 1.57
C GLN A 177 -22.33 -6.36 2.62
N LEU A 178 -22.31 -5.05 2.36
CA LEU A 178 -21.73 -4.07 3.28
C LEU A 178 -22.53 -3.93 4.58
N GLU A 179 -23.86 -4.07 4.55
CA GLU A 179 -24.69 -4.08 5.77
C GLU A 179 -24.36 -5.27 6.68
N HIS A 180 -24.14 -6.44 6.08
CA HIS A 180 -23.72 -7.62 6.83
C HIS A 180 -22.33 -7.41 7.46
N LEU A 181 -21.38 -6.83 6.71
CA LEU A 181 -20.04 -6.50 7.21
C LEU A 181 -20.06 -5.43 8.31
N ASP A 182 -20.88 -4.38 8.17
CA ASP A 182 -21.07 -3.33 9.20
C ASP A 182 -21.62 -3.94 10.51
N GLN A 183 -22.59 -4.85 10.40
CA GLN A 183 -23.12 -5.54 11.57
C GLN A 183 -22.08 -6.48 12.21
N GLU A 184 -21.34 -7.25 11.41
CA GLU A 184 -20.27 -8.13 11.88
C GLU A 184 -19.22 -7.32 12.66
N LEU A 185 -18.75 -6.20 12.12
CA LEU A 185 -17.83 -5.28 12.79
C LEU A 185 -18.38 -4.79 14.13
N GLN A 186 -19.62 -4.30 14.17
CA GLN A 186 -20.24 -3.81 15.40
C GLN A 186 -20.36 -4.89 16.48
N THR A 187 -20.78 -6.09 16.11
CA THR A 187 -20.97 -7.20 17.07
C THR A 187 -19.66 -7.71 17.65
N ALA A 188 -18.59 -7.71 16.85
CA ALA A 188 -17.29 -8.22 17.26
C ALA A 188 -16.44 -7.20 18.05
N GLY A 189 -16.91 -5.95 18.20
CA GLY A 189 -16.11 -4.89 18.85
C GLY A 189 -14.87 -4.49 18.03
N LEU A 190 -14.82 -4.87 16.75
CA LEU A 190 -13.74 -4.55 15.82
C LEU A 190 -13.54 -3.04 15.54
N PRO A 191 -14.52 -2.12 15.70
CA PRO A 191 -14.27 -0.69 15.48
C PRO A 191 -13.17 -0.09 16.38
N ALA A 192 -13.00 -0.63 17.60
CA ALA A 192 -11.93 -0.21 18.50
C ALA A 192 -10.57 -0.83 18.16
N TRP A 193 -10.56 -1.96 17.46
CA TRP A 193 -9.36 -2.72 17.08
C TRP A 193 -8.87 -2.39 15.66
N GLU A 194 -9.78 -2.15 14.72
CA GLU A 194 -9.54 -1.88 13.30
C GLU A 194 -10.35 -0.66 12.81
N PRO A 195 -10.01 0.56 13.29
CA PRO A 195 -10.81 1.75 13.01
C PRO A 195 -10.81 2.13 11.52
N THR A 196 -9.73 1.84 10.80
CA THR A 196 -9.59 2.14 9.36
C THR A 196 -10.56 1.31 8.52
N VAL A 197 -10.64 0.01 8.77
CA VAL A 197 -11.54 -0.92 8.07
C VAL A 197 -13.00 -0.58 8.36
N PHE A 198 -13.31 -0.24 9.61
CA PHE A 198 -14.64 0.21 10.00
C PHE A 198 -15.07 1.48 9.26
N LEU A 199 -14.18 2.48 9.19
CA LEU A 199 -14.44 3.71 8.43
C LEU A 199 -14.62 3.42 6.94
N ASP A 200 -13.79 2.55 6.36
CA ASP A 200 -13.89 2.20 4.94
C ASP A 200 -15.22 1.51 4.60
N VAL A 201 -15.64 0.53 5.40
CA VAL A 201 -16.96 -0.13 5.22
C VAL A 201 -18.08 0.89 5.35
N SER A 202 -18.01 1.76 6.36
CA SER A 202 -19.03 2.80 6.62
C SER A 202 -19.12 3.80 5.45
N ARG A 203 -17.99 4.23 4.90
CA ARG A 203 -17.94 5.13 3.72
C ARG A 203 -18.48 4.46 2.47
N LEU A 204 -18.06 3.22 2.19
CA LEU A 204 -18.56 2.47 1.04
C LEU A 204 -20.07 2.29 1.14
N LEU A 205 -20.58 1.93 2.31
CA LEU A 205 -22.00 1.76 2.56
C LEU A 205 -22.76 3.08 2.38
N TYR A 206 -22.26 4.19 2.93
CA TYR A 206 -22.82 5.53 2.73
C TYR A 206 -22.88 5.89 1.23
N SER A 207 -21.80 5.65 0.48
CA SER A 207 -21.75 5.92 -0.96
C SER A 207 -22.76 5.08 -1.76
N CYS A 208 -23.00 3.83 -1.36
CA CYS A 208 -24.04 2.99 -1.95
C CYS A 208 -25.43 3.58 -1.72
N TYR A 209 -25.70 4.06 -0.51
CA TYR A 209 -26.97 4.72 -0.18
C TYR A 209 -27.19 6.01 -0.97
N GLU A 210 -26.14 6.76 -1.32
CA GLU A 210 -26.27 7.94 -2.19
C GLU A 210 -26.61 7.61 -3.64
N ARG A 211 -26.22 6.43 -4.11
CA ARG A 211 -26.37 6.00 -5.50
C ARG A 211 -27.60 5.12 -5.74
N ILE A 212 -28.29 4.71 -4.68
CA ILE A 212 -29.52 3.91 -4.71
C ILE A 212 -30.74 4.83 -4.57
N ALA A 213 -31.87 4.47 -5.20
CA ALA A 213 -33.15 5.12 -4.93
C ALA A 213 -33.55 4.90 -3.46
N LEU A 214 -33.49 5.98 -2.67
CA LEU A 214 -33.69 5.92 -1.22
C LEU A 214 -35.17 5.70 -0.88
N ASN A 215 -35.49 4.52 -0.34
CA ASN A 215 -36.73 4.28 0.42
C ASN A 215 -36.60 4.89 1.83
N GLU A 216 -37.71 5.16 2.54
CA GLU A 216 -37.68 5.74 3.90
C GLU A 216 -36.74 4.99 4.87
N LYS A 217 -36.74 3.65 4.83
CA LYS A 217 -35.83 2.81 5.62
C LYS A 217 -34.35 3.02 5.26
N ALA A 218 -34.06 3.27 3.98
CA ALA A 218 -32.72 3.54 3.48
C ALA A 218 -32.23 4.92 3.91
N VAL A 219 -33.11 5.93 3.94
CA VAL A 219 -32.81 7.28 4.44
C VAL A 219 -32.41 7.22 5.93
N ALA A 220 -33.23 6.57 6.76
CA ALA A 220 -32.93 6.43 8.19
C ALA A 220 -31.60 5.70 8.44
N ARG A 221 -31.31 4.65 7.67
CA ARG A 221 -30.03 3.92 7.76
C ARG A 221 -28.84 4.78 7.31
N LYS A 222 -29.00 5.54 6.22
CA LYS A 222 -27.98 6.50 5.74
C LYS A 222 -27.64 7.52 6.82
N GLU A 223 -28.64 8.07 7.49
CA GLU A 223 -28.45 9.06 8.56
C GLU A 223 -27.67 8.49 9.76
N VAL A 224 -28.00 7.26 10.18
CA VAL A 224 -27.26 6.56 11.26
C VAL A 224 -25.80 6.31 10.86
N ILE A 225 -25.52 6.00 9.60
CA ILE A 225 -24.15 5.82 9.11
C ILE A 225 -23.41 7.17 9.08
N TYR A 226 -24.08 8.22 8.61
CA TYR A 226 -23.52 9.58 8.55
C TYR A 226 -23.13 10.10 9.94
N GLN A 227 -24.02 9.97 10.92
CA GLN A 227 -23.73 10.35 12.31
C GLN A 227 -22.52 9.60 12.88
N ARG A 228 -22.41 8.30 12.59
CA ARG A 228 -21.26 7.49 12.99
C ARG A 228 -19.97 7.95 12.32
N LEU A 229 -20.00 8.23 11.02
CA LEU A 229 -18.84 8.76 10.29
C LEU A 229 -18.39 10.10 10.87
N CYS A 230 -19.31 11.02 11.15
CA CYS A 230 -18.98 12.31 11.78
C CYS A 230 -18.33 12.14 13.16
N HIS A 231 -18.77 11.16 13.95
CA HIS A 231 -18.20 10.91 15.27
C HIS A 231 -16.75 10.39 15.22
N HIS A 232 -16.43 9.55 14.23
CA HIS A 232 -15.12 8.86 14.15
C HIS A 232 -14.12 9.56 13.22
N ASP A 233 -14.56 10.47 12.35
CA ASP A 233 -13.74 11.10 11.32
C ASP A 233 -14.23 12.54 11.03
N LEU A 234 -14.27 13.37 12.09
CA LEU A 234 -14.76 14.74 12.02
C LEU A 234 -13.88 15.63 11.12
N GLU A 235 -12.56 15.42 11.15
CA GLU A 235 -11.57 16.23 10.42
C GLU A 235 -11.86 16.26 8.91
N ARG A 236 -12.26 15.13 8.34
CA ARG A 236 -12.49 15.02 6.89
C ARG A 236 -13.80 15.67 6.40
N PHE A 237 -14.77 15.88 7.28
CA PHE A 237 -16.02 16.58 6.97
C PHE A 237 -15.95 18.10 7.17
N ILE A 238 -14.92 18.60 7.85
CA ILE A 238 -14.69 20.04 8.00
C ILE A 238 -14.07 20.62 6.71
N ASP A 239 -13.32 19.82 5.96
CA ASP A 239 -12.61 20.21 4.73
C ASP A 239 -13.41 19.99 3.42
N SER A 240 -14.69 19.58 3.49
CA SER A 240 -15.58 19.36 2.33
C SER A 240 -16.67 20.42 2.24
#